data_AF-A0A718Y4N1-F1
#
_entry.id   AF-A0A718Y4N1-F1
#
_cell.length_a   1.000
_cell.length_b   1.000
_cell.length_c   1.000
_cell.angle_alpha   90.00
_cell.angle_beta   90.00
_cell.angle_gamma   90.00
#
_symmetry.space_group_name_H-M   'P 1'
#
loop_
_entity.id
_entity.type
_entity.pdbx_description
1 polymer ?
#
loop_
_entity_poly.entity_id
_entity_poly.type
_entity_poly.pdbx_seq_one_letter_code
_entity_poly.pdbx_strand_id
1 'polypeptide(L)'
;MQIKSNTLVKFVVPVVVVGGVFIGLKGCGDPASSSDPSAQQTQVLGTLSQEELKALGVEGDTPEDTLRTLIGRLNQVRERQQTLDEQNSRLLKENEQLRKRGTDVSGQLNDAVAGLQKSYEEKQRQLQNEQNALMAKVQSLTEQLAQQGGTSKADTDSDIPLGLGLDGLSGSPGSAVSQGADGLMWVTPADQSQPDPRDVAGGKSGPRFPTSFLDDNPLTRQKAAY
;
A
#
# COMPACT_ATOMS: atom_id res chain seq x y z
N MET A 1 31.11 5.95 -9.13
CA MET A 1 29.68 5.58 -9.15
C MET A 1 29.21 5.55 -10.58
N GLN A 2 28.85 4.38 -11.11
CA GLN A 2 28.37 4.25 -12.49
C GLN A 2 26.85 4.50 -12.51
N ILE A 3 26.44 5.65 -13.04
CA ILE A 3 25.03 5.94 -13.33
C ILE A 3 24.60 5.09 -14.52
N LYS A 4 23.89 4.01 -14.22
CA LYS A 4 23.26 3.13 -15.20
C LYS A 4 22.21 3.96 -15.95
N SER A 5 22.50 4.34 -17.19
CA SER A 5 21.60 5.20 -17.97
C SER A 5 20.27 4.48 -18.17
N ASN A 6 19.17 5.09 -17.72
CA ASN A 6 17.83 4.55 -17.93
C ASN A 6 17.45 4.73 -19.40
N THR A 7 17.68 3.69 -20.21
CA THR A 7 17.40 3.68 -21.65
C THR A 7 15.95 4.04 -21.95
N LEU A 8 15.04 3.77 -21.00
CA LEU A 8 13.64 4.19 -21.06
C LEU A 8 13.49 5.71 -21.20
N VAL A 9 14.26 6.50 -20.44
CA VAL A 9 14.18 7.98 -20.46
C VAL A 9 14.64 8.52 -21.82
N LYS A 10 15.63 7.89 -22.46
CA LYS A 10 16.12 8.30 -23.78
C LYS A 10 15.08 8.15 -24.90
N PHE A 11 14.11 7.25 -24.74
CA PHE A 11 13.03 7.06 -25.71
C PHE A 11 11.73 7.76 -25.31
N VAL A 12 11.38 7.76 -24.02
CA VAL A 12 10.14 8.37 -23.53
C VAL A 12 10.17 9.90 -23.65
N VAL A 13 11.29 10.54 -23.32
CA VAL A 13 11.40 12.01 -23.38
C VAL A 13 11.17 12.56 -24.80
N PRO A 14 11.83 12.07 -25.87
CA PRO A 14 11.56 12.54 -27.22
C PRO A 14 10.11 12.29 -27.67
N VAL A 15 9.51 11.16 -27.31
CA VAL A 15 8.12 10.84 -27.67
C VAL A 15 7.13 11.80 -27.00
N VAL A 16 7.35 12.11 -25.71
CA VAL A 16 6.52 13.07 -24.97
C VAL A 16 6.70 14.50 -25.51
N VAL A 17 7.92 14.90 -25.86
CA VAL A 17 8.19 16.21 -26.47
C VAL A 17 7.50 16.34 -27.83
N VAL A 18 7.63 15.34 -28.70
CA VAL A 18 6.97 15.34 -30.02
C VAL A 18 5.45 15.34 -29.86
N GLY A 19 4.92 14.53 -28.94
CA GLY A 19 3.48 14.51 -28.62
C GLY A 19 2.98 15.87 -28.11
N GLY A 20 3.72 16.50 -27.21
CA GLY A 20 3.40 17.83 -26.69
C GLY A 20 3.42 18.91 -27.77
N VAL A 21 4.41 18.89 -28.67
CA VAL A 21 4.46 19.82 -29.81
C VAL A 21 3.30 19.58 -30.78
N PHE A 22 2.93 18.31 -31.03
CA PHE A 22 1.81 17.97 -31.91
C PHE A 22 0.46 18.43 -31.33
N ILE A 23 0.27 18.28 -30.03
CA ILE A 23 -0.92 18.76 -29.31
C ILE A 23 -0.94 20.29 -29.25
N GLY A 24 0.22 20.95 -29.06
CA GLY A 24 0.34 22.40 -29.09
C GLY A 24 0.06 23.01 -30.46
N LEU A 25 0.57 22.40 -31.54
CA LEU A 25 0.32 22.82 -32.92
C LEU A 25 -1.14 22.58 -33.33
N LYS A 26 -1.76 21.48 -32.88
CA LYS A 26 -3.18 21.22 -33.13
C LYS A 26 -4.10 22.06 -32.24
N GLY A 27 -3.63 22.48 -31.07
CA GLY A 27 -4.32 23.41 -30.16
C GLY A 27 -4.29 24.87 -30.62
N CYS A 28 -3.32 25.26 -31.45
CA CYS A 28 -3.26 26.56 -32.13
C CYS A 28 -3.65 26.48 -33.62
N GLY A 29 -4.24 25.37 -34.06
CA GLY A 29 -4.51 25.06 -35.46
C GLY A 29 -5.97 25.21 -35.87
N ASP A 30 -6.63 26.30 -35.48
CA ASP A 30 -7.81 26.81 -36.19
C ASP A 30 -7.48 28.23 -36.69
N PRO A 31 -7.24 28.44 -37.99
CA PRO A 31 -7.17 29.78 -38.56
C PRO A 31 -8.60 30.27 -38.81
N ALA A 32 -9.25 30.79 -37.77
CA ALA A 32 -10.43 31.64 -37.90
C ALA A 32 -10.33 32.80 -36.92
N SER A 33 -9.77 33.91 -37.43
CA SER A 33 -10.08 35.28 -37.04
C SER A 33 -9.94 35.64 -35.55
N SER A 34 -8.73 36.03 -35.15
CA SER A 34 -8.55 37.01 -34.07
C SER A 34 -7.98 38.29 -34.68
N SER A 35 -8.89 39.08 -35.25
CA SER A 35 -8.68 40.50 -35.55
C SER A 35 -8.52 41.26 -34.25
N ASP A 36 -7.48 42.08 -34.21
CA ASP A 36 -7.32 43.26 -33.36
C ASP A 36 -8.65 44.01 -33.13
N PRO A 37 -8.95 44.48 -31.90
CA PRO A 37 -9.87 45.59 -31.72
C PRO A 37 -9.12 46.74 -31.05
N SER A 38 -8.30 47.46 -31.82
CA SER A 38 -7.92 48.82 -31.43
C SER A 38 -7.88 49.74 -32.64
N ALA A 39 -8.67 50.82 -32.53
CA ALA A 39 -8.70 51.98 -33.41
C ALA A 39 -9.38 51.86 -34.79
N GLN A 40 -10.71 51.80 -34.80
CA GLN A 40 -11.53 52.48 -35.82
C GLN A 40 -12.84 52.96 -35.20
N GLN A 41 -12.71 53.97 -34.34
CA GLN A 41 -13.74 54.99 -34.26
C GLN A 41 -13.78 55.72 -35.61
N THR A 42 -14.99 56.11 -36.03
CA THR A 42 -15.26 57.01 -37.17
C THR A 42 -15.45 56.30 -38.51
N GLN A 43 -16.68 55.81 -38.78
CA GLN A 43 -17.39 55.93 -40.06
C GLN A 43 -18.51 54.87 -40.12
N VAL A 44 -19.71 55.22 -39.66
CA VAL A 44 -21.05 54.89 -40.23
C VAL A 44 -22.13 55.12 -39.16
N LEU A 45 -22.27 56.37 -38.73
CA LEU A 45 -23.50 56.87 -38.08
C LEU A 45 -24.29 57.77 -39.05
N GLY A 46 -24.01 57.66 -40.35
CA GLY A 46 -24.67 58.41 -41.41
C GLY A 46 -25.70 57.55 -42.11
N THR A 47 -26.97 57.91 -41.90
CA THR A 47 -28.08 57.74 -42.86
C THR A 47 -28.49 56.31 -43.22
N LEU A 48 -29.31 55.71 -42.37
CA LEU A 48 -30.40 54.85 -42.84
C LEU A 48 -31.70 55.43 -42.30
N SER A 49 -32.58 55.84 -43.23
CA SER A 49 -33.87 56.45 -42.91
C SER A 49 -34.78 55.42 -42.23
N GLN A 50 -35.61 55.86 -41.27
CA GLN A 50 -36.50 54.98 -40.50
C GLN A 50 -37.49 54.19 -41.37
N GLU A 51 -37.70 54.59 -42.62
CA GLU A 51 -38.56 53.89 -43.59
C GLU A 51 -37.87 52.69 -44.27
N GLU A 52 -36.54 52.69 -44.43
CA GLU A 52 -35.82 51.55 -45.04
C GLU A 52 -35.56 50.42 -44.03
N LEU A 53 -35.42 50.74 -42.75
CA LEU A 53 -35.43 49.76 -41.65
C LEU A 53 -36.79 49.04 -41.52
N LYS A 54 -37.88 49.72 -41.87
CA LYS A 54 -39.25 49.19 -41.88
C LYS A 54 -39.52 48.25 -43.08
N ALA A 55 -38.83 48.47 -44.20
CA ALA A 55 -38.94 47.65 -45.41
C ALA A 55 -38.04 46.40 -45.40
N LEU A 56 -37.04 46.35 -44.52
CA LEU A 56 -36.08 45.23 -44.43
C LEU A 56 -36.46 44.14 -43.42
N GLY A 57 -37.70 44.14 -42.90
CA GLY A 57 -38.20 43.07 -42.05
C GLY A 57 -37.60 43.03 -40.64
N VAL A 58 -37.05 44.15 -40.16
CA VAL A 58 -36.85 44.38 -38.72
C VAL A 58 -38.17 44.84 -38.10
N GLU A 59 -39.25 44.10 -38.39
CA GLU A 59 -40.50 44.21 -37.66
C GLU A 59 -40.32 43.41 -36.38
N GLY A 60 -40.26 44.10 -35.24
CA GLY A 60 -40.67 43.45 -34.01
C GLY A 60 -40.04 43.93 -32.72
N ASP A 61 -39.01 44.78 -32.74
CA ASP A 61 -38.40 45.27 -31.50
C ASP A 61 -38.43 46.81 -31.49
N THR A 62 -39.29 47.39 -30.65
CA THR A 62 -39.36 48.85 -30.45
C THR A 62 -38.02 49.33 -29.90
N PRO A 63 -37.54 50.58 -30.13
CA PRO A 63 -36.30 51.07 -29.51
C PRO A 63 -36.26 50.90 -27.99
N GLU A 64 -37.42 50.90 -27.33
CA GLU A 64 -37.54 50.59 -25.90
C GLU A 64 -37.33 49.10 -25.57
N ASP A 65 -37.78 48.20 -26.44
CA ASP A 65 -37.72 46.75 -26.24
C ASP A 65 -36.32 46.20 -26.57
N THR A 66 -35.59 46.82 -27.51
CA THR A 66 -34.16 46.57 -27.74
C THR A 66 -33.30 46.99 -26.54
N LEU A 67 -33.56 48.16 -25.94
CA LEU A 67 -32.87 48.63 -24.73
C LEU A 67 -33.18 47.72 -23.54
N ARG A 68 -34.44 47.31 -23.39
CA ARG A 68 -34.87 46.37 -22.35
C ARG A 68 -34.15 45.04 -22.50
N THR A 69 -34.01 44.53 -23.72
CA THR A 69 -33.24 43.32 -24.02
C THR A 69 -31.75 43.49 -23.72
N LEU A 70 -31.15 44.63 -24.07
CA LEU A 70 -29.73 44.91 -23.76
C LEU A 70 -29.49 44.97 -22.26
N ILE A 71 -30.38 45.63 -21.51
CA ILE A 71 -30.32 45.71 -20.04
C ILE A 71 -30.51 44.31 -19.43
N GLY A 72 -31.43 43.50 -19.98
CA GLY A 72 -31.61 42.11 -19.59
C GLY A 72 -30.33 41.28 -19.77
N ARG A 73 -29.69 41.38 -20.94
CA ARG A 73 -28.41 40.70 -21.20
C ARG A 73 -27.27 41.22 -20.33
N LEU A 74 -27.21 42.53 -20.08
CA LEU A 74 -26.20 43.13 -19.20
C LEU A 74 -26.36 42.64 -17.75
N ASN A 75 -27.59 42.57 -17.26
CA ASN A 75 -27.89 42.05 -15.94
C ASN A 75 -27.53 40.56 -15.85
N GLN A 76 -27.84 39.77 -16.89
CA GLN A 76 -27.43 38.37 -16.97
C GLN A 76 -25.90 38.20 -16.96
N VAL A 77 -25.15 39.08 -17.65
CA VAL A 77 -23.68 39.07 -17.61
C VAL A 77 -23.16 39.43 -16.23
N ARG A 78 -23.76 40.42 -15.55
CA ARG A 78 -23.41 40.79 -14.17
C ARG A 78 -23.65 39.63 -13.20
N GLU A 79 -24.80 38.97 -13.31
CA GLU A 79 -25.14 37.81 -12.49
C GLU A 79 -24.15 36.65 -12.72
N ARG A 80 -23.78 36.40 -13.97
CA ARG A 80 -22.72 35.43 -14.30
C ARG A 80 -21.36 35.82 -13.73
N GLN A 81 -20.97 37.09 -13.79
CA GLN A 81 -19.72 37.55 -13.19
C GLN A 81 -19.74 37.37 -11.67
N GLN A 82 -20.81 37.78 -11.00
CA GLN A 82 -20.95 37.60 -9.56
C GLN A 82 -20.89 36.11 -9.17
N THR A 83 -21.55 35.24 -9.95
CA THR A 83 -21.50 33.79 -9.76
C THR A 83 -20.09 33.22 -9.95
N LEU A 84 -19.33 33.71 -10.94
CA LEU A 84 -17.94 33.30 -11.16
C LEU A 84 -17.02 33.77 -10.03
N ASP A 85 -17.20 35.00 -9.55
CA ASP A 85 -16.43 35.53 -8.42
C ASP A 85 -16.70 34.73 -7.14
N GLU A 86 -17.97 34.39 -6.87
CA GLU A 86 -18.33 33.52 -5.74
C GLU A 86 -17.69 32.14 -5.87
N GLN A 87 -17.76 31.51 -7.05
CA GLN A 87 -17.12 30.22 -7.32
C GLN A 87 -15.60 30.29 -7.16
N ASN A 88 -14.95 31.33 -7.66
CA ASN A 88 -13.52 31.51 -7.54
C ASN A 88 -13.11 31.68 -6.06
N SER A 89 -13.85 32.50 -5.31
CA SER A 89 -13.64 32.66 -3.87
C SER A 89 -13.80 31.36 -3.10
N ARG A 90 -14.76 30.52 -3.50
CA ARG A 90 -14.98 29.19 -2.92
C ARG A 90 -13.83 28.24 -3.26
N LEU A 91 -13.40 28.19 -4.52
CA LEU A 91 -12.27 27.38 -4.97
C LEU A 91 -10.97 27.77 -4.24
N LEU A 92 -10.74 29.07 -4.02
CA LEU A 92 -9.59 29.54 -3.24
C LEU A 92 -9.63 29.04 -1.80
N LYS A 93 -10.79 29.11 -1.13
CA LYS A 93 -10.97 28.57 0.23
C LYS A 93 -10.76 27.05 0.28
N GLU A 94 -11.32 26.32 -0.69
CA GLU A 94 -11.14 24.87 -0.79
C GLU A 94 -9.67 24.51 -1.06
N ASN A 95 -8.96 25.27 -1.89
CA ASN A 95 -7.53 25.06 -2.13
C ASN A 95 -6.69 25.31 -0.87
N GLU A 96 -6.96 26.38 -0.14
CA GLU A 96 -6.29 26.65 1.14
C GLU A 96 -6.54 25.53 2.15
N GLN A 97 -7.79 25.04 2.23
CA GLN A 97 -8.14 23.91 3.09
C GLN A 97 -7.42 22.62 2.68
N LEU A 98 -7.35 22.33 1.38
CA LEU A 98 -6.60 21.19 0.84
C LEU A 98 -5.11 21.29 1.17
N ARG A 99 -4.52 22.49 1.07
CA ARG A 99 -3.12 22.73 1.45
C ARG A 99 -2.90 22.49 2.94
N LYS A 100 -3.76 23.02 3.82
CA LYS A 100 -3.69 22.77 5.27
C LYS A 100 -3.74 21.27 5.58
N ARG A 101 -4.72 20.56 5.01
CA ARG A 101 -4.82 19.09 5.14
C ARG A 101 -3.58 18.37 4.62
N GLY A 102 -3.03 18.80 3.48
CA GLY A 102 -1.81 18.22 2.92
C GLY A 102 -0.59 18.40 3.83
N THR A 103 -0.45 19.58 4.45
CA THR A 103 0.61 19.85 5.43
C THR A 103 0.44 19.03 6.70
N ASP A 104 -0.78 18.95 7.24
CA ASP A 104 -1.08 18.17 8.45
C ASP A 104 -0.80 16.68 8.26
N VAL A 105 -1.24 16.11 7.13
CA VAL A 105 -0.98 14.69 6.80
C VAL A 105 0.50 14.43 6.60
N SER A 106 1.24 15.34 5.97
CA SER A 106 2.69 15.21 5.80
C SER A 106 3.42 15.23 7.15
N GLY A 107 2.99 16.09 8.08
CA GLY A 107 3.51 16.13 9.45
C GLY A 107 3.24 14.83 10.20
N GLN A 108 2.00 14.36 10.20
CA GLN A 108 1.61 13.10 10.83
C GLN A 108 2.35 11.89 10.25
N LEU A 109 2.53 11.85 8.93
CA LEU A 109 3.28 10.78 8.27
C LEU A 109 4.75 10.81 8.68
N ASN A 110 5.38 11.98 8.71
CA ASN A 110 6.77 12.12 9.14
C ASN A 110 6.95 11.70 10.61
N ASP A 111 6.02 12.08 11.49
CA ASP A 111 6.03 11.69 12.90
C ASP A 111 5.82 10.18 13.07
N ALA A 112 4.89 9.58 12.31
CA ALA A 112 4.65 8.15 12.31
C ALA A 112 5.87 7.37 11.79
N VAL A 113 6.50 7.83 10.70
CA VAL A 113 7.71 7.21 10.14
C VAL A 113 8.90 7.35 11.11
N ALA A 114 9.10 8.52 11.70
CA ALA A 114 10.14 8.74 12.70
C ALA A 114 9.91 7.88 13.96
N GLY A 115 8.65 7.72 14.39
CA GLY A 115 8.27 6.82 15.47
C GLY A 115 8.55 5.36 15.15
N LEU A 116 8.18 4.90 13.94
CA LEU A 116 8.50 3.55 13.46
C LEU A 116 10.01 3.33 13.44
N GLN A 117 10.78 4.25 12.86
CA GLN A 117 12.23 4.12 12.77
C GLN A 117 12.89 4.00 14.15
N LYS A 118 12.48 4.85 15.11
CA LYS A 118 12.94 4.74 16.50
C LYS A 118 12.58 3.39 17.12
N SER A 119 11.34 2.92 16.93
CA SER A 119 10.92 1.61 17.46
C SER A 119 11.72 0.44 16.87
N TYR A 120 12.12 0.53 15.59
CA TYR A 120 12.97 -0.45 14.95
C TYR A 120 14.40 -0.41 15.51
N GLU A 121 14.98 0.78 15.68
CA GLU A 121 16.31 0.94 16.28
C GLU A 121 16.35 0.44 17.73
N GLU A 122 15.30 0.74 18.52
CA GLU A 122 15.15 0.25 19.89
C GLU A 122 15.05 -1.28 19.94
N LYS A 123 14.22 -1.89 19.10
CA LYS A 123 14.13 -3.36 18.99
C LYS A 123 15.44 -3.98 18.56
N GLN A 124 16.13 -3.39 17.59
CA GLN A 124 17.42 -3.88 17.13
C GLN A 124 18.49 -3.80 18.22
N ARG A 125 18.48 -2.73 19.03
CA ARG A 125 19.34 -2.60 20.22
C ARG A 125 18.98 -3.61 21.31
N GLN A 126 17.69 -3.81 21.60
CA GLN A 126 17.23 -4.84 22.53
C GLN A 126 17.70 -6.22 22.10
N LEU A 127 17.50 -6.60 20.84
CA LEU A 127 17.95 -7.90 20.32
C LEU A 127 19.46 -8.07 20.40
N GLN A 128 20.25 -7.02 20.13
CA GLN A 128 21.70 -7.08 20.31
C GLN A 128 22.08 -7.25 21.78
N ASN A 129 21.43 -6.54 22.68
CA ASN A 129 21.67 -6.66 24.12
C ASN A 129 21.28 -8.05 24.64
N GLU A 130 20.14 -8.59 24.19
CA GLU A 130 19.70 -9.95 24.51
C GLU A 130 20.67 -11.00 23.97
N GLN A 131 21.15 -10.86 22.74
CA GLN A 131 22.16 -11.77 22.18
C GLN A 131 23.47 -11.71 22.97
N ASN A 132 23.96 -10.51 23.32
CA ASN A 132 25.16 -10.35 24.14
C ASN A 132 24.96 -10.94 25.54
N ALA A 133 23.79 -10.73 26.15
CA ALA A 133 23.46 -11.29 27.46
C ALA A 133 23.36 -12.83 27.42
N LEU A 134 22.76 -13.39 26.37
CA LEU A 134 22.70 -14.84 26.14
C LEU A 134 24.10 -15.42 25.94
N MET A 135 24.95 -14.78 25.13
CA MET A 135 26.33 -15.22 24.91
C MET A 135 27.15 -15.19 26.19
N ALA A 136 27.02 -14.13 27.00
CA ALA A 136 27.68 -14.04 28.30
C ALA A 136 27.19 -15.12 29.28
N LYS A 137 25.89 -15.46 29.26
CA LYS A 137 25.31 -16.53 30.08
C LYS A 137 25.77 -17.92 29.63
N VAL A 138 25.92 -18.15 28.32
CA VAL A 138 26.46 -19.41 27.80
C VAL A 138 27.93 -19.56 28.19
N GLN A 139 28.73 -18.49 28.11
CA GLN A 139 30.13 -18.50 28.55
C GLN A 139 30.25 -18.79 30.05
N SER A 140 29.43 -18.16 30.90
CA SER A 140 29.49 -18.42 32.34
C SER A 140 29.07 -19.84 32.73
N LEU A 141 28.07 -20.43 32.05
CA LEU A 141 27.70 -21.84 32.23
C LEU A 141 28.81 -22.78 31.73
N THR A 142 29.47 -22.44 30.63
CA THR A 142 30.61 -23.22 30.09
C THR A 142 31.78 -23.19 31.07
N GLU A 143 32.09 -22.02 31.65
CA GLU A 143 33.13 -21.85 32.65
C GLU A 143 32.81 -22.65 33.92
N GLN A 144 31.57 -22.59 34.42
CA GLN A 144 31.11 -23.38 35.56
C GLN A 144 31.21 -24.88 35.30
N LEU A 145 30.81 -25.34 34.11
CA LEU A 145 30.93 -26.75 33.72
C LEU A 145 32.39 -27.19 33.59
N ALA A 146 33.26 -26.35 33.01
CA ALA A 146 34.69 -26.62 32.94
C ALA A 146 35.34 -26.70 34.33
N GLN A 147 34.91 -25.83 35.25
CA GLN A 147 35.40 -25.80 36.62
C GLN A 147 34.90 -27.01 37.44
N GLN A 148 33.67 -27.47 37.21
CA GLN A 148 33.11 -28.69 37.82
C GLN A 148 33.66 -29.99 37.20
N GLY A 149 33.95 -29.99 35.90
CA GLY A 149 34.61 -31.10 35.21
C GLY A 149 36.07 -31.27 35.63
N GLY A 150 36.75 -30.18 36.02
CA GLY A 150 38.11 -30.20 36.55
C GLY A 150 38.25 -30.76 37.96
N THR A 151 37.16 -30.84 38.75
CA THR A 151 37.17 -31.39 40.13
C THR A 151 36.77 -32.87 40.19
N SER A 152 36.40 -33.48 39.06
CA SER A 152 35.99 -34.88 38.97
C SER A 152 37.13 -35.74 38.41
N LYS A 153 38.32 -35.67 39.04
CA LYS A 153 39.41 -36.62 38.79
C LYS A 153 39.54 -37.57 39.99
N ALA A 154 38.55 -38.44 40.12
CA ALA A 154 38.60 -39.69 40.87
C ALA A 154 37.74 -40.66 40.06
N ASP A 155 38.37 -41.31 39.09
CA ASP A 155 38.71 -42.73 39.16
C ASP A 155 37.56 -43.61 38.63
N THR A 156 37.95 -44.60 37.83
CA THR A 156 37.17 -45.76 37.38
C THR A 156 36.32 -45.60 36.10
N ASP A 157 36.97 -45.88 34.97
CA ASP A 157 36.61 -46.98 34.06
C ASP A 157 35.11 -47.22 33.78
N SER A 158 34.46 -46.27 33.12
CA SER A 158 33.25 -46.51 32.34
C SER A 158 33.13 -45.40 31.29
N ASP A 159 33.33 -45.78 30.02
CA ASP A 159 33.42 -44.90 28.84
C ASP A 159 32.07 -44.28 28.43
N ILE A 160 31.15 -44.12 29.39
CA ILE A 160 29.84 -43.50 29.23
C ILE A 160 29.56 -42.69 30.49
N PRO A 161 29.57 -41.35 30.43
CA PRO A 161 29.24 -40.54 31.59
C PRO A 161 27.78 -40.80 32.00
N LEU A 162 27.60 -41.22 33.25
CA LEU A 162 26.31 -41.33 33.95
C LEU A 162 25.70 -39.92 34.08
N GLY A 163 25.10 -39.42 33.00
CA GLY A 163 24.62 -38.03 32.95
C GLY A 163 23.94 -37.60 31.65
N LEU A 164 23.74 -38.51 30.68
CA LEU A 164 23.05 -38.20 29.42
C LEU A 164 21.54 -38.52 29.43
N GLY A 165 20.97 -38.93 30.56
CA GLY A 165 19.51 -38.91 30.80
C GLY A 165 18.63 -39.65 29.77
N LEU A 166 19.21 -40.53 28.94
CA LEU A 166 18.50 -41.15 27.82
C LEU A 166 17.69 -42.38 28.25
N ASP A 167 17.97 -42.95 29.43
CA ASP A 167 17.14 -44.00 30.04
C ASP A 167 15.82 -43.46 30.62
N GLY A 168 15.64 -42.13 30.69
CA GLY A 168 14.42 -41.50 31.22
C GLY A 168 13.39 -41.11 30.16
N LEU A 169 13.76 -41.05 28.88
CA LEU A 169 12.88 -40.55 27.82
C LEU A 169 11.86 -41.59 27.33
N SER A 170 12.01 -42.85 27.72
CA SER A 170 10.99 -43.89 27.52
C SER A 170 9.80 -43.75 28.49
N GLY A 171 9.88 -42.86 29.49
CA GLY A 171 8.89 -42.71 30.56
C GLY A 171 8.05 -41.43 30.54
N SER A 172 8.27 -40.49 29.61
CA SER A 172 7.50 -39.24 29.57
C SER A 172 6.20 -39.42 28.75
N PRO A 173 5.01 -39.29 29.36
CA PRO A 173 3.74 -39.41 28.64
C PRO A 173 3.54 -38.17 27.76
N GLY A 174 3.94 -38.27 26.49
CA GLY A 174 3.68 -37.23 25.49
C GLY A 174 4.70 -37.09 24.38
N SER A 175 5.90 -37.70 24.50
CA SER A 175 6.89 -37.71 23.41
C SER A 175 7.46 -39.11 23.25
N ALA A 176 6.73 -39.94 22.51
CA ALA A 176 7.19 -41.26 22.12
C ALA A 176 8.26 -41.10 21.04
N VAL A 177 9.49 -40.90 21.49
CA VAL A 177 10.67 -41.14 20.65
C VAL A 177 10.77 -42.65 20.45
N SER A 178 10.47 -43.11 19.25
CA SER A 178 10.63 -44.51 18.88
C SER A 178 11.87 -44.64 18.00
N GLN A 179 12.85 -45.41 18.47
CA GLN A 179 14.03 -45.73 17.67
C GLN A 179 13.64 -46.75 16.60
N GLY A 180 13.68 -46.35 15.33
CA GLY A 180 13.41 -47.25 14.21
C GLY A 180 14.56 -48.24 14.01
N ALA A 181 14.25 -49.44 13.51
CA ALA A 181 15.23 -50.48 13.23
C ALA A 181 16.31 -50.07 12.21
N ASP A 182 16.02 -49.06 11.39
CA ASP A 182 16.92 -48.51 10.36
C ASP A 182 17.91 -47.45 10.91
N GLY A 183 18.01 -47.30 12.23
CA GLY A 183 18.85 -46.27 12.87
C GLY A 183 18.29 -44.85 12.79
N LEU A 184 17.12 -44.67 12.19
CA LEU A 184 16.38 -43.41 12.14
C LEU A 184 15.54 -43.25 13.42
N MET A 185 15.62 -42.07 14.04
CA MET A 185 14.84 -41.72 15.22
C MET A 185 13.53 -41.05 14.79
N TRP A 186 12.40 -41.72 15.05
CA TRP A 186 11.10 -41.13 14.79
C TRP A 186 10.68 -40.25 15.96
N VAL A 187 10.45 -38.97 15.68
CA VAL A 187 9.88 -38.02 16.62
C VAL A 187 8.42 -37.84 16.29
N THR A 188 7.54 -38.17 17.24
CA THR A 188 6.10 -37.97 17.09
C THR A 188 5.80 -36.46 17.05
N PRO A 189 5.01 -35.95 16.08
CA PRO A 189 4.64 -34.54 16.03
C PRO A 189 3.93 -34.09 17.33
N ALA A 190 4.28 -32.90 17.82
CA ALA A 190 3.77 -32.38 19.09
C ALA A 190 2.25 -32.08 19.08
N ASP A 191 1.66 -31.94 17.89
CA ASP A 191 0.24 -31.71 17.67
C ASP A 191 -0.56 -33.01 17.50
N GLN A 192 0.08 -34.18 17.55
CA GLN A 192 -0.64 -35.45 17.46
C GLN A 192 -1.40 -35.73 18.77
N SER A 193 -2.73 -35.84 18.67
CA SER A 193 -3.58 -36.25 19.79
C SER A 193 -3.47 -37.75 20.08
N GLN A 194 -3.56 -38.11 21.36
CA GLN A 194 -3.47 -39.50 21.79
C GLN A 194 -4.68 -40.30 21.29
N PRO A 195 -4.48 -41.49 20.70
CA PRO A 195 -5.60 -42.32 20.24
C PRO A 195 -6.46 -42.76 21.42
N ASP A 196 -7.79 -42.69 21.27
CA ASP A 196 -8.73 -43.23 22.25
C ASP A 196 -8.56 -44.76 22.29
N PRO A 197 -8.35 -45.38 23.47
CA PRO A 197 -8.25 -46.83 23.61
C PRO A 197 -9.50 -47.60 23.15
N ARG A 198 -10.62 -46.93 22.90
CA ARG A 198 -11.82 -47.54 22.29
C ARG A 198 -11.75 -47.65 20.76
N ASP A 199 -10.98 -46.77 20.11
CA ASP A 199 -10.87 -46.70 18.64
C ASP A 199 -9.81 -47.66 18.07
N VAL A 200 -8.83 -48.07 18.90
CA VAL A 200 -7.76 -49.02 18.49
C VAL A 200 -8.29 -50.42 18.19
N ALA A 201 -9.41 -50.82 18.79
CA ALA A 201 -10.05 -52.12 18.53
C ALA A 201 -10.74 -52.19 17.14
N GLY A 202 -11.01 -51.03 16.51
CA GLY A 202 -11.73 -50.93 15.25
C GLY A 202 -10.86 -50.88 14.00
N GLY A 203 -9.52 -50.96 14.13
CA GLY A 203 -8.59 -50.94 12.99
C GLY A 203 -8.56 -49.63 12.18
N LYS A 204 -9.16 -48.55 12.70
CA LYS A 204 -9.32 -47.25 12.01
C LYS A 204 -8.66 -46.08 12.74
N SER A 205 -7.74 -46.30 13.67
CA SER A 205 -7.07 -45.22 14.39
C SER A 205 -5.80 -44.78 13.65
N GLY A 206 -5.95 -43.87 12.68
CA GLY A 206 -4.84 -43.11 12.13
C GLY A 206 -4.40 -41.97 13.07
N PRO A 207 -3.26 -41.31 12.81
CA PRO A 207 -2.82 -40.16 13.60
C PRO A 207 -3.84 -39.01 13.48
N ARG A 208 -4.27 -38.46 14.62
CA ARG A 208 -5.27 -37.39 14.71
C ARG A 208 -4.60 -36.08 15.11
N PHE A 209 -4.81 -35.03 14.32
CA PHE A 209 -4.26 -33.70 14.56
C PHE A 209 -5.41 -32.70 14.79
N PRO A 210 -5.24 -31.66 15.62
CA PRO A 210 -6.27 -30.64 15.87
C PRO A 210 -6.60 -29.84 14.60
N THR A 211 -5.68 -29.77 13.64
CA THR A 211 -5.93 -29.29 12.28
C THR A 211 -5.75 -30.45 11.30
N SER A 212 -6.84 -31.04 10.84
CA SER A 212 -6.78 -32.06 9.81
C SER A 212 -6.76 -31.42 8.42
N PHE A 213 -5.74 -31.72 7.63
CA PHE A 213 -5.67 -31.30 6.22
C PHE A 213 -6.49 -32.20 5.27
N LEU A 214 -7.18 -33.20 5.82
CA LEU A 214 -7.72 -34.35 5.07
C LEU A 214 -9.23 -34.54 5.24
N ASP A 215 -9.86 -33.93 6.23
CA ASP A 215 -11.27 -34.20 6.53
C ASP A 215 -12.23 -33.59 5.51
N ASP A 216 -11.81 -32.55 4.78
CA ASP A 216 -12.62 -31.98 3.68
C ASP A 216 -11.75 -31.53 2.50
N ASN A 217 -11.17 -32.51 1.78
CA ASN A 217 -10.41 -32.30 0.56
C ASN A 217 -11.22 -32.87 -0.63
N PRO A 218 -11.25 -32.22 -1.81
CA PRO A 218 -11.83 -32.81 -3.03
C PRO A 218 -11.37 -34.26 -3.31
N LEU A 219 -10.16 -34.63 -2.91
CA LEU A 219 -9.63 -35.99 -3.01
C LEU A 219 -10.36 -37.00 -2.11
N THR A 220 -10.73 -36.62 -0.87
CA THR A 220 -11.47 -37.50 0.04
C THR A 220 -12.93 -37.66 -0.38
N ARG A 221 -13.54 -36.64 -0.98
CA ARG A 221 -14.91 -36.71 -1.53
C ARG A 221 -15.02 -37.68 -2.72
N GLN A 222 -14.01 -37.74 -3.58
CA GLN A 222 -13.99 -38.68 -4.71
C GLN A 222 -13.90 -40.14 -4.28
N LYS A 223 -13.19 -40.43 -3.19
CA LYS A 223 -13.01 -41.81 -2.70
C LYS A 223 -14.25 -42.37 -1.98
N ALA A 224 -15.11 -41.50 -1.43
CA ALA A 224 -16.37 -41.91 -0.80
C ALA A 224 -17.51 -42.15 -1.80
N ALA A 225 -17.32 -41.77 -3.06
CA ALA A 225 -18.31 -41.92 -4.14
C ALA A 225 -18.09 -43.19 -5.00
N TYR A 226 -17.20 -44.09 -4.57
CA TYR A 226 -16.94 -45.39 -5.18
C TYR A 226 -17.14 -46.53 -4.18
#